data_AF-A0A4W5K670-F1
#
_entry.id   AF-A0A4W5K670-F1
#
_cell.length_a   1.000
_cell.length_b   1.000
_cell.length_c   1.000
_cell.angle_alpha   90.00
_cell.angle_beta   90.00
_cell.angle_gamma   90.00
#
_symmetry.space_group_name_H-M   'P 1'
#
loop_
_entity.id
_entity.type
_entity.pdbx_description
1 polymer ?
#
loop_
_entity_poly.entity_id
_entity_poly.type
_entity_poly.pdbx_seq_one_letter_code
_entity_poly.pdbx_strand_id
1 'polypeptide(L)'
;MDYSYRLVTANVNGQTVSVPVSYQTLAAVPDPDHILLTLVGRPGPTTANLNWTRPQNTSDPQERFVLTSVEAGTGRERVHYTGLETQAAAAGLSPYTHYNLTLQACSTGGCTSTPPLHLLTSPSPPQGQSPPRVNATGPHQIHAAWDPPVR
;
A
#
# COMPACT_ATOMS: atom_id res chain seq x y z
N MET A 1 21.90 8.25 -12.84
CA MET A 1 22.67 8.12 -14.10
C MET A 1 24.10 8.51 -13.79
N ASP A 2 25.10 7.82 -14.36
CA ASP A 2 26.51 8.14 -14.14
C ASP A 2 27.02 9.06 -15.26
N TYR A 3 27.48 10.25 -14.90
CA TYR A 3 27.93 11.27 -15.85
C TYR A 3 29.44 11.40 -15.80
N SER A 4 30.11 11.35 -16.96
CA SER A 4 31.55 11.60 -17.06
C SER A 4 31.83 12.98 -17.63
N TYR A 5 32.59 13.79 -16.89
CA TYR A 5 32.96 15.15 -17.26
C TYR A 5 34.47 15.22 -17.51
N ARG A 6 34.87 15.86 -18.61
CA ARG A 6 36.27 16.21 -18.88
C ARG A 6 36.37 17.66 -19.32
N LEU A 7 37.41 18.34 -18.88
CA LEU A 7 37.71 19.71 -19.28
C LEU A 7 38.55 19.70 -20.55
N VAL A 8 38.22 20.59 -21.49
CA VAL A 8 39.00 20.82 -22.69
C VAL A 8 39.42 22.28 -22.70
N THR A 9 40.72 22.54 -22.72
CA THR A 9 41.27 23.90 -22.81
C THR A 9 42.06 24.05 -24.08
N ALA A 10 41.69 25.00 -24.93
CA ALA A 10 42.33 25.26 -26.22
C ALA A 10 42.78 26.72 -26.36
N ASN A 11 43.88 26.94 -27.07
CA ASN A 11 44.33 28.23 -27.55
C ASN A 11 44.71 28.12 -29.05
N VAL A 12 45.18 29.22 -29.64
CA VAL A 12 45.54 29.25 -31.08
C VAL A 12 46.65 28.26 -31.48
N ASN A 13 47.38 27.71 -30.51
CA ASN A 13 48.50 26.78 -30.75
C ASN A 13 48.16 25.34 -30.37
N GLY A 14 46.93 25.03 -29.94
CA GLY A 14 46.51 23.66 -29.66
C GLY A 14 45.58 23.54 -28.47
N GLN A 15 45.39 22.29 -28.02
CA GLN A 15 44.42 21.93 -26.98
C GLN A 15 44.99 20.88 -26.04
N THR A 16 44.60 20.93 -24.77
CA THR A 16 44.78 19.84 -23.79
C THR A 16 43.43 19.44 -23.19
N VAL A 17 43.36 18.20 -22.70
CA VAL A 17 42.13 17.60 -22.16
C VAL A 17 42.44 16.99 -20.80
N SER A 18 41.58 17.25 -19.81
CA SER A 18 41.72 16.66 -18.47
C SER A 18 41.35 15.17 -18.46
N VAL A 19 41.76 14.48 -17.39
CA VAL A 19 41.17 13.17 -17.07
C VAL A 19 39.65 13.31 -16.86
N PRO A 20 38.85 12.30 -17.27
CA PRO A 20 37.43 12.30 -16.99
C PRO A 20 37.18 12.02 -15.50
N VAL A 21 36.22 12.72 -14.92
CA VAL A 21 35.66 12.43 -13.59
C VAL A 21 34.22 11.96 -13.73
N SER A 22 33.89 10.84 -13.09
CA SER A 22 32.53 10.33 -13.02
C SER A 22 31.81 10.88 -11.79
N TYR A 23 30.56 11.28 -11.94
CA TYR A 23 29.73 11.79 -10.86
C TYR A 23 28.27 11.36 -11.02
N GLN A 24 27.64 11.02 -9.90
CA GLN A 24 26.20 10.74 -9.83
C GLN A 24 25.46 11.95 -9.26
N THR A 25 24.38 12.35 -9.92
CA THR A 25 23.49 13.40 -9.40
C THR A 25 22.75 12.91 -8.16
N LEU A 26 22.34 13.83 -7.28
CA LEU A 26 21.48 13.51 -6.14
C LEU A 26 20.19 12.80 -6.59
N ALA A 27 19.66 11.93 -5.74
CA ALA A 27 18.38 11.30 -6.01
C ALA A 27 17.26 12.35 -5.97
N ALA A 28 16.31 12.21 -6.88
CA ALA A 28 15.07 12.98 -6.88
C ALA A 28 14.01 12.26 -6.04
N VAL A 29 12.99 13.01 -5.60
CA VAL A 29 11.74 12.43 -5.08
C VAL A 29 11.12 11.58 -6.20
N PRO A 30 10.57 10.39 -5.89
CA PRO A 30 9.90 9.59 -6.92
C PRO A 30 8.74 10.36 -7.57
N ASP A 31 8.53 10.14 -8.86
CA ASP A 31 7.45 10.76 -9.61
C ASP A 31 6.10 10.10 -9.23
N PRO A 32 5.12 10.86 -8.71
CA PRO A 32 3.83 10.31 -8.31
C PRO A 32 3.07 9.66 -9.48
N ASP A 33 3.21 10.16 -10.70
CA ASP A 33 2.44 9.66 -11.86
C ASP A 33 2.91 8.27 -12.32
N HIS A 34 4.09 7.84 -11.86
CA HIS A 34 4.66 6.53 -12.17
C HIS A 34 4.42 5.48 -11.08
N ILE A 35 3.75 5.83 -9.99
CA ILE A 35 3.40 4.90 -8.91
C ILE A 35 1.89 4.72 -8.90
N LEU A 36 1.45 3.57 -9.40
CA LEU A 36 0.04 3.24 -9.48
C LEU A 36 -0.29 2.15 -8.47
N LEU A 37 -1.07 2.49 -7.43
CA LEU A 37 -1.60 1.51 -6.48
C LEU A 37 -2.91 0.92 -7.00
N THR A 38 -2.97 -0.41 -7.14
CA THR A 38 -4.16 -1.13 -7.61
C THR A 38 -4.57 -2.26 -6.68
N LEU A 39 -5.87 -2.54 -6.65
CA LEU A 39 -6.46 -3.68 -5.95
C LEU A 39 -6.39 -4.93 -6.83
N VAL A 40 -5.88 -6.02 -6.28
CA VAL A 40 -5.85 -7.32 -6.94
C VAL A 40 -7.10 -8.11 -6.56
N GLY A 41 -8.03 -8.25 -7.50
CA GLY A 41 -9.26 -8.99 -7.31
C GLY A 41 -10.27 -8.26 -6.42
N ARG A 42 -10.99 -9.01 -5.57
CA ARG A 42 -11.98 -8.46 -4.63
C ARG A 42 -11.41 -8.43 -3.22
N PRO A 43 -11.74 -7.40 -2.41
CA PRO A 43 -11.31 -7.36 -1.02
C PRO A 43 -12.05 -8.43 -0.21
N GLY A 44 -11.30 -9.13 0.63
CA GLY A 44 -11.86 -10.00 1.66
C GLY A 44 -12.50 -9.19 2.79
N PRO A 45 -13.05 -9.89 3.80
CA PRO A 45 -13.62 -9.23 4.97
C PRO A 45 -12.56 -8.58 5.88
N THR A 46 -11.36 -9.16 5.94
CA THR A 46 -10.29 -8.68 6.83
C THR A 46 -8.96 -8.44 6.10
N THR A 47 -8.95 -8.64 4.78
CA THR A 47 -7.75 -8.54 3.96
C THR A 47 -8.05 -7.92 2.59
N ALA A 48 -7.07 -7.23 2.02
CA ALA A 48 -7.11 -6.76 0.64
C ALA A 48 -5.73 -6.92 0.00
N ASN A 49 -5.67 -7.55 -1.17
CA ASN A 49 -4.40 -7.74 -1.89
C ASN A 49 -4.18 -6.56 -2.84
N LEU A 50 -2.99 -5.97 -2.77
CA LEU A 50 -2.62 -4.81 -3.58
C LEU A 50 -1.33 -5.07 -4.34
N ASN A 51 -1.23 -4.43 -5.50
CA ASN A 51 -0.02 -4.37 -6.31
C ASN A 51 0.23 -2.93 -6.74
N TRP A 52 1.49 -2.62 -7.07
CA TRP A 52 1.87 -1.30 -7.55
C TRP A 52 3.07 -1.33 -8.49
N THR A 53 3.21 -0.27 -9.28
CA THR A 53 4.34 -0.07 -10.20
C THR A 53 5.55 0.49 -9.46
N ARG A 54 6.77 0.17 -9.94
CA ARG A 54 7.99 0.89 -9.54
C ARG A 54 8.20 2.11 -10.44
N PRO A 55 8.70 3.23 -9.91
CA PRO A 55 9.16 4.34 -10.72
C PRO A 55 10.26 3.85 -11.69
N GLN A 56 10.10 4.13 -12.99
CA GLN A 56 11.07 3.70 -14.02
C GLN A 56 12.35 4.55 -14.04
N ASN A 57 12.31 5.76 -13.47
CA ASN A 57 13.33 6.81 -13.70
C ASN A 57 14.24 7.10 -12.50
N THR A 58 14.14 6.34 -11.42
CA THR A 58 14.99 6.53 -10.25
C THR A 58 16.18 5.58 -10.36
N SER A 59 17.33 6.12 -10.74
CA SER A 59 18.62 5.43 -10.63
C SER A 59 19.06 5.19 -9.16
N ASP A 60 18.12 5.21 -8.21
CA ASP A 60 18.37 5.11 -6.76
C ASP A 60 18.09 3.67 -6.27
N PRO A 61 19.10 2.95 -5.78
CA PRO A 61 18.97 1.54 -5.38
C PRO A 61 18.16 1.29 -4.09
N GLN A 62 17.73 2.32 -3.35
CA GLN A 62 17.00 2.17 -2.07
C GLN A 62 15.63 2.85 -2.04
N GLU A 63 14.71 2.38 -2.88
CA GLU A 63 13.31 2.81 -2.84
C GLU A 63 12.46 1.92 -1.92
N ARG A 64 12.01 2.47 -0.78
CA ARG A 64 11.06 1.76 0.10
C ARG A 64 9.63 2.21 -0.16
N PHE A 65 8.71 1.26 -0.15
CA PHE A 65 7.28 1.48 -0.20
C PHE A 65 6.67 1.29 1.18
N VAL A 66 5.72 2.14 1.54
CA VAL A 66 4.93 2.05 2.77
C VAL A 66 3.46 2.06 2.39
N LEU A 67 2.76 0.96 2.68
CA LEU A 67 1.32 0.85 2.44
C LEU A 67 0.58 1.17 3.74
N THR A 68 -0.28 2.17 3.70
CA THR A 68 -1.13 2.58 4.82
C THR A 68 -2.62 2.51 4.47
N SER A 69 -3.45 2.28 5.47
CA SER A 69 -4.90 2.40 5.35
C SER A 69 -5.44 3.32 6.44
N VAL A 70 -6.39 4.18 6.09
CA VAL A 70 -7.18 4.97 7.02
C VAL A 70 -8.63 4.49 6.97
N GLU A 71 -9.17 4.12 8.12
CA GLU A 71 -10.57 3.73 8.27
C GLU A 71 -11.49 4.97 8.19
N ALA A 72 -12.45 4.99 7.28
CA ALA A 72 -13.25 6.19 7.00
C ALA A 72 -14.13 6.64 8.18
N GLY A 73 -14.62 5.71 9.00
CA GLY A 73 -15.50 6.01 10.13
C GLY A 73 -14.77 6.55 11.37
N THR A 74 -13.57 6.01 11.64
CA THR A 74 -12.82 6.33 12.86
C THR A 74 -11.59 7.20 12.62
N GLY A 75 -11.16 7.36 11.37
CA GLY A 75 -9.89 8.00 11.01
C GLY A 75 -8.67 7.21 11.45
N ARG A 76 -8.83 5.95 11.89
CA ARG A 76 -7.73 5.14 12.40
C ARG A 76 -6.80 4.72 11.26
N GLU A 77 -5.55 5.14 11.36
CA GLU A 77 -4.50 4.76 10.42
C GLU A 77 -3.80 3.46 10.83
N ARG A 78 -3.39 2.66 9.84
CA ARG A 78 -2.59 1.45 10.05
C ARG A 78 -1.60 1.24 8.90
N VAL A 79 -0.35 0.93 9.25
CA VAL A 79 0.68 0.48 8.29
C VAL A 79 0.54 -1.03 8.08
N HIS A 80 0.48 -1.44 6.82
CA HIS A 80 0.34 -2.85 6.41
C HIS A 80 1.62 -3.44 5.84
N TYR A 81 2.43 -2.60 5.19
CA TYR A 81 3.64 -3.04 4.52
C TYR A 81 4.73 -1.97 4.60
N THR A 82 5.98 -2.40 4.71
CA THR A 82 7.17 -1.57 4.54
C THR A 82 8.26 -2.41 3.91
N GLY A 83 8.74 -2.03 2.72
CA GLY A 83 9.79 -2.78 2.03
C GLY A 83 9.92 -2.42 0.55
N LEU A 84 10.60 -3.26 -0.23
CA LEU A 84 10.94 -3.00 -1.63
C LEU A 84 10.03 -3.73 -2.64
N GLU A 85 9.15 -4.61 -2.15
CA GLU A 85 8.24 -5.38 -2.99
C GLU A 85 7.20 -4.48 -3.64
N THR A 86 6.64 -4.98 -4.74
CA THR A 86 5.61 -4.30 -5.53
C THR A 86 4.21 -4.85 -5.29
N GLN A 87 4.06 -5.67 -4.26
CA GLN A 87 2.79 -6.27 -3.87
C GLN A 87 2.79 -6.58 -2.38
N ALA A 88 1.64 -6.40 -1.76
CA ALA A 88 1.41 -6.80 -0.37
C ALA A 88 -0.09 -6.95 -0.08
N ALA A 89 -0.40 -7.63 1.02
CA ALA A 89 -1.75 -7.69 1.54
C ALA A 89 -1.91 -6.67 2.69
N ALA A 90 -2.94 -5.82 2.62
CA ALA A 90 -3.44 -5.10 3.76
C ALA A 90 -4.26 -6.06 4.62
N ALA A 91 -3.80 -6.37 5.84
CA ALA A 91 -4.39 -7.39 6.71
C ALA A 91 -4.87 -6.78 8.04
N GLY A 92 -5.78 -7.49 8.71
CA GLY A 92 -6.38 -7.01 9.97
C GLY A 92 -7.33 -5.83 9.76
N LEU A 93 -7.95 -5.75 8.58
CA LEU A 93 -9.06 -4.83 8.30
C LEU A 93 -10.34 -5.32 9.00
N SER A 94 -11.27 -4.41 9.22
CA SER A 94 -12.60 -4.73 9.73
C SER A 94 -13.56 -5.11 8.59
N PRO A 95 -14.44 -6.12 8.75
CA PRO A 95 -15.45 -6.47 7.77
C PRO A 95 -16.43 -5.31 7.50
N TYR A 96 -16.97 -5.27 6.28
CA TYR A 96 -17.95 -4.26 5.85
C TYR A 96 -17.59 -2.82 6.25
N THR A 97 -16.32 -2.44 6.06
CA THR A 97 -15.76 -1.17 6.49
C THR A 97 -15.08 -0.45 5.33
N HIS A 98 -15.32 0.86 5.21
CA HIS A 98 -14.68 1.71 4.22
C HIS A 98 -13.26 2.11 4.64
N TYR A 99 -12.31 1.95 3.73
CA TYR A 99 -10.92 2.33 3.88
C TYR A 99 -10.43 3.20 2.73
N ASN A 100 -9.51 4.10 3.05
CA ASN A 100 -8.69 4.83 2.09
C ASN A 100 -7.27 4.27 2.20
N LEU A 101 -6.78 3.61 1.17
CA LEU A 101 -5.42 3.06 1.14
C LEU A 101 -4.51 3.97 0.35
N THR A 102 -3.31 4.23 0.88
CA THR A 102 -2.28 5.05 0.23
C THR A 102 -0.97 4.30 0.21
N LEU A 103 -0.21 4.48 -0.87
CA LEU A 103 1.15 3.97 -0.97
C LEU A 103 2.12 5.14 -1.01
N GLN A 104 3.06 5.17 -0.08
CA GLN A 104 4.16 6.12 -0.06
C GLN A 104 5.41 5.46 -0.61
N ALA A 105 6.06 6.07 -1.59
CA ALA A 105 7.37 5.67 -2.09
C ALA A 105 8.42 6.68 -1.61
N CYS A 106 9.51 6.20 -1.00
CA CYS A 106 10.60 7.04 -0.55
C CYS A 106 11.91 6.63 -1.20
N SER A 107 12.61 7.62 -1.78
CA SER A 107 14.01 7.54 -2.19
C SER A 107 14.89 8.32 -1.20
N THR A 108 16.20 8.36 -1.45
CA THR A 108 17.11 9.24 -0.69
C THR A 108 16.84 10.73 -0.94
N GLY A 109 16.12 11.07 -2.02
CA GLY A 109 15.72 12.43 -2.36
C GLY A 109 14.42 12.90 -1.68
N GLY A 110 13.66 11.98 -1.07
CA GLY A 110 12.41 12.26 -0.35
C GLY A 110 11.30 11.28 -0.68
N CYS A 111 10.08 11.58 -0.24
CA CYS A 111 8.93 10.69 -0.39
C CYS A 111 7.80 11.35 -1.20
N THR A 112 7.10 10.52 -1.96
CA THR A 112 5.83 10.87 -2.61
C THR A 112 4.77 9.85 -2.24
N SER A 113 3.50 10.21 -2.36
CA SER A 113 2.38 9.31 -2.06
C SER A 113 1.38 9.27 -3.20
N THR A 114 0.79 8.10 -3.42
CA THR A 114 -0.31 7.94 -4.38
C THR A 114 -1.57 8.66 -3.88
N PRO A 115 -2.50 9.01 -4.79
CA PRO A 115 -3.88 9.27 -4.41
C PRO A 115 -4.47 8.10 -3.61
N PRO A 116 -5.48 8.36 -2.75
CA PRO A 116 -6.11 7.31 -1.97
C PRO A 116 -6.92 6.36 -2.86
N LEU A 117 -6.68 5.06 -2.69
CA LEU A 117 -7.51 3.99 -3.23
C LEU A 117 -8.65 3.70 -2.26
N HIS A 118 -9.87 4.01 -2.67
CA HIS A 118 -11.08 3.74 -1.88
C HIS A 118 -11.48 2.27 -1.97
N LEU A 119 -11.74 1.66 -0.82
CA LEU A 119 -12.08 0.26 -0.71
C LEU A 119 -13.18 0.05 0.32
N LEU A 120 -14.13 -0.85 0.01
CA LEU A 120 -15.05 -1.42 0.99
C LEU A 120 -14.73 -2.90 1.16
N THR A 121 -14.41 -3.33 2.39
CA THR A 121 -14.19 -4.76 2.68
C THR A 121 -15.48 -5.54 2.59
N SER A 122 -15.38 -6.81 2.21
CA SER A 122 -16.55 -7.69 2.13
C SER A 122 -17.17 -7.92 3.52
N PRO A 123 -18.47 -8.23 3.62
CA PRO A 123 -19.05 -8.70 4.88
C PRO A 123 -18.45 -10.06 5.27
N SER A 124 -18.37 -10.35 6.56
CA SER A 124 -18.04 -11.68 7.08
C SER A 124 -19.32 -12.49 7.36
N PRO A 125 -19.27 -13.83 7.26
CA PRO A 125 -20.34 -14.67 7.76
C PRO A 125 -20.58 -14.43 9.26
N PRO A 126 -21.84 -14.51 9.75
CA PRO A 126 -22.10 -14.41 11.17
C PRO A 126 -21.46 -15.57 11.93
N GLN A 127 -20.94 -15.29 13.13
CA GLN A 127 -20.22 -16.21 13.99
C GLN A 127 -20.71 -16.12 15.43
N GLY A 128 -20.52 -17.21 16.18
CA GLY A 128 -20.84 -17.25 17.61
C GLY A 128 -22.34 -17.36 17.93
N GLN A 129 -23.15 -17.93 17.04
CA GLN A 129 -24.55 -18.21 17.34
C GLN A 129 -24.66 -19.24 18.47
N SER A 130 -25.28 -18.83 19.57
CA SER A 130 -25.56 -19.74 20.69
C SER A 130 -26.75 -20.65 20.39
N PRO A 131 -26.83 -21.83 21.01
CA PRO A 131 -27.99 -22.71 20.87
C PRO A 131 -29.29 -21.99 21.28
N PRO A 132 -30.43 -22.30 20.64
CA PRO A 132 -31.72 -21.78 21.07
C PRO A 132 -32.10 -22.35 22.45
N ARG A 133 -32.74 -21.52 23.25
CA ARG A 133 -33.46 -21.92 24.46
C ARG A 133 -34.81 -22.49 24.05
N VAL A 134 -35.07 -23.75 24.40
CA VAL A 134 -36.29 -24.46 24.01
C VAL A 134 -37.03 -24.93 25.24
N ASN A 135 -38.32 -24.59 25.33
CA ASN A 135 -39.23 -25.04 26.39
C ASN A 135 -40.47 -25.69 25.76
N ALA A 136 -40.87 -26.87 26.24
CA ALA A 136 -42.14 -27.47 25.85
C ALA A 136 -43.31 -26.71 26.49
N THR A 137 -44.24 -26.23 25.68
CA THR A 137 -45.45 -25.54 26.15
C THR A 137 -46.70 -26.41 26.04
N GLY A 138 -46.59 -27.61 25.47
CA GLY A 138 -47.64 -28.61 25.40
C GLY A 138 -47.16 -29.93 24.76
N PRO A 139 -48.03 -30.94 24.63
CA PRO A 139 -47.66 -32.27 24.12
C PRO A 139 -47.15 -32.27 22.67
N HIS A 140 -47.56 -31.27 21.89
CA HIS A 140 -47.19 -31.08 20.49
C HIS A 140 -46.69 -29.66 20.20
N GLN A 141 -46.24 -28.94 21.23
CA GLN A 141 -45.82 -27.54 21.08
C GLN A 141 -44.57 -27.25 21.91
N ILE A 142 -43.61 -26.61 21.25
CA ILE A 142 -42.42 -26.05 21.87
C ILE A 142 -42.35 -24.56 21.58
N HIS A 143 -41.79 -23.81 22.51
CA HIS A 143 -41.37 -22.44 22.32
C HIS A 143 -39.85 -22.40 22.26
N ALA A 144 -39.31 -21.90 21.14
CA ALA A 144 -37.88 -21.71 20.92
C ALA A 144 -37.55 -20.22 20.85
N ALA A 145 -36.51 -19.81 21.57
CA ALA A 145 -35.96 -18.46 21.53
C ALA A 145 -34.45 -18.53 21.34
N TRP A 146 -33.86 -17.59 20.60
CA TRP A 146 -32.41 -17.51 20.41
C TRP A 146 -31.96 -16.05 20.48
N ASP A 147 -30.71 -15.86 20.89
CA ASP A 147 -30.06 -14.55 20.86
C ASP A 147 -29.38 -14.37 19.49
N PRO A 148 -29.12 -13.14 19.03
CA PRO A 148 -28.44 -12.91 17.75
C PRO A 148 -26.98 -13.42 17.75
N PRO A 149 -26.39 -13.65 16.57
CA PRO A 149 -24.95 -13.93 16.45
C PRO A 149 -24.10 -12.78 17.02
N VAL A 150 -22.89 -13.12 17.46
CA VAL A 150 -22.02 -12.18 18.20
C VAL A 150 -21.11 -11.38 17.27
N ARG A 151 -20.84 -11.86 16.05
CA ARG A 151 -19.94 -11.21 15.08
C ARG A 151 -20.34 -11.53 13.65
#